data_AF-A0A090VS45-F1
#
_entry.id   AF-A0A090VS45-F1
#
_cell.length_a   1.000
_cell.length_b   1.000
_cell.length_c   1.000
_cell.angle_alpha   90.00
_cell.angle_beta   90.00
_cell.angle_gamma   90.00
#
_symmetry.space_group_name_H-M   'P 1'
#
loop_
_entity.id
_entity.type
_entity.pdbx_description
1 polymer ?
#
loop_
_entity_poly.entity_id
_entity_poly.type
_entity_poly.pdbx_seq_one_letter_code
_entity_poly.pdbx_strand_id
1 'polypeptide(L)'
;MNVLKQLGLALFIIGIGIFTGSIFTGNFSLTDAELNDFLASKNYKSELIKDELKKATVTKENLNIFEFSNRVRNAYKTSNNYYDALIAKYDAEKNWDKKGEQYQYKIYGKPHTLSYEIAKKAGSGFVKENSGLLWWLTFGLAIIGALLFILPNLVLLGRPGIKNNGIYHKASTNRGGIAWVVFVYLVVFYLLLYFMPDYIVNWTYILDPISIFLNGGPANQWFVYGFLYCTVMVVMAVRMYIKYRHNKYQIIRTTSVLFFQIVFAFLIPEIMTSLNMPGYDFKNAFPLDYDFFFEWNLDNLRNSGAIGLFILVWGTILTLIIVPVMVYFFGKRWYCSWVCGCGGLAETLGDPYRQHSDKSLNAWKLERWLVHGVLLFSLVMTLVTLYCYFSGAEAFLGIKSQWIKDTYSFLIGAWFAGVIGTGFYYFW
;
A
#
# COMPACT_ATOMS: atom_id res chain seq x y z
N MET A 1 -23.26 -7.20 -28.99
CA MET A 1 -21.87 -7.03 -28.49
C MET A 1 -21.61 -5.66 -27.89
N ASN A 2 -21.98 -4.55 -28.54
CA ASN A 2 -21.82 -3.21 -27.96
C ASN A 2 -22.67 -3.00 -26.70
N VAL A 3 -23.91 -3.51 -26.68
CA VAL A 3 -24.78 -3.52 -25.49
C VAL A 3 -24.12 -4.25 -24.30
N LEU A 4 -23.52 -5.42 -24.54
CA LEU A 4 -22.79 -6.17 -23.50
C LEU A 4 -21.62 -5.38 -22.93
N LYS A 5 -20.89 -4.64 -23.77
CA LYS A 5 -19.79 -3.78 -23.31
C LYS A 5 -20.31 -2.62 -22.47
N GLN A 6 -21.40 -1.96 -22.89
CA GLN A 6 -22.01 -0.87 -22.11
C GLN A 6 -22.55 -1.36 -20.77
N LEU A 7 -23.23 -2.51 -20.76
CA LEU A 7 -23.70 -3.15 -19.53
C LEU A 7 -22.54 -3.54 -18.61
N GLY A 8 -21.47 -4.12 -19.17
CA GLY A 8 -20.25 -4.43 -18.42
C GLY A 8 -19.61 -3.19 -17.79
N LEU A 9 -19.54 -2.08 -18.55
CA LEU A 9 -19.04 -0.81 -18.02
C LEU A 9 -19.93 -0.25 -16.90
N ALA A 10 -21.26 -0.32 -17.05
CA ALA A 10 -22.19 0.11 -16.01
C ALA A 10 -22.01 -0.70 -14.71
N LEU A 11 -21.93 -2.03 -14.80
CA LEU A 11 -21.67 -2.89 -13.64
C LEU A 11 -20.34 -2.60 -12.97
N PHE A 12 -19.30 -2.33 -13.77
CA PHE A 12 -17.98 -1.95 -13.25
C PHE A 12 -18.04 -0.62 -12.47
N ILE A 13 -18.71 0.39 -13.03
CA ILE A 13 -18.89 1.70 -12.37
C ILE A 13 -19.71 1.56 -11.08
N ILE A 14 -20.77 0.73 -11.09
CA ILE A 14 -21.56 0.45 -9.89
C ILE A 14 -20.70 -0.20 -8.81
N GLY A 15 -19.92 -1.23 -9.16
CA GLY A 15 -19.03 -1.93 -8.20
C GLY A 15 -18.00 -1.00 -7.56
N ILE A 16 -17.34 -0.15 -8.37
CA ILE A 16 -16.41 0.88 -7.86
C ILE A 16 -17.15 1.95 -7.05
N GLY A 17 -18.35 2.34 -7.45
CA GLY A 17 -19.18 3.30 -6.75
C GLY A 17 -19.55 2.82 -5.36
N ILE A 18 -19.98 1.57 -5.23
CA ILE A 18 -20.28 0.94 -3.93
C ILE A 18 -19.01 0.83 -3.08
N PHE A 19 -17.89 0.39 -3.68
CA PHE A 19 -16.60 0.29 -2.98
C PHE A 19 -16.20 1.64 -2.40
N THR A 20 -16.21 2.70 -3.23
CA THR A 20 -15.84 4.05 -2.81
C THR A 20 -16.83 4.62 -1.80
N GLY A 21 -18.13 4.40 -2.02
CA GLY A 21 -19.21 4.86 -1.14
C GLY A 21 -19.21 4.21 0.24
N SER A 22 -18.67 2.99 0.37
CA SER A 22 -18.64 2.26 1.64
C SER A 22 -17.87 3.01 2.74
N ILE A 23 -16.94 3.92 2.40
CA ILE A 23 -16.25 4.79 3.37
C ILE A 23 -17.25 5.60 4.21
N PHE A 24 -18.36 6.03 3.63
CA PHE A 24 -19.34 6.91 4.29
C PHE A 24 -20.41 6.15 5.09
N THR A 25 -20.19 4.85 5.34
CA THR A 25 -21.17 3.98 6.00
C THR A 25 -20.63 3.43 7.32
N GLY A 26 -21.51 2.80 8.10
CA GLY A 26 -21.15 2.19 9.38
C GLY A 26 -21.21 3.16 10.55
N ASN A 27 -21.19 2.58 11.75
CA ASN A 27 -21.17 3.30 13.01
C ASN A 27 -19.96 2.85 13.85
N PHE A 28 -19.29 3.78 14.52
CA PHE A 28 -18.06 3.52 15.25
C PHE A 28 -18.20 3.91 16.72
N SER A 29 -18.19 2.92 17.59
CA SER A 29 -18.26 3.09 19.04
C SER A 29 -17.65 1.87 19.75
N LEU A 30 -17.14 2.05 20.96
CA LEU A 30 -16.63 0.96 21.78
C LEU A 30 -17.39 0.85 23.09
N THR A 31 -17.42 -0.36 23.64
CA THR A 31 -17.75 -0.59 25.04
C THR A 31 -16.53 -0.30 25.93
N ASP A 32 -16.78 -0.06 27.22
CA ASP A 32 -15.70 0.07 28.21
C ASP A 32 -14.76 -1.14 28.23
N ALA A 33 -15.30 -2.35 28.06
CA ALA A 33 -14.51 -3.58 28.02
C ALA A 33 -13.56 -3.59 26.82
N GLU A 34 -14.06 -3.33 25.61
CA GLU A 34 -13.24 -3.34 24.39
C GLU A 34 -12.16 -2.25 24.41
N LEU A 35 -12.45 -1.08 24.98
CA LEU A 35 -11.46 -0.03 25.16
C LEU A 35 -10.35 -0.46 26.15
N ASN A 36 -10.73 -1.05 27.28
CA ASN A 36 -9.75 -1.54 28.26
C ASN A 36 -8.87 -2.65 27.66
N ASP A 37 -9.43 -3.57 26.88
CA ASP A 37 -8.69 -4.62 26.17
C ASP A 37 -7.72 -4.02 25.14
N PHE A 38 -8.16 -2.98 24.41
CA PHE A 38 -7.28 -2.25 23.50
C PHE A 38 -6.12 -1.58 24.25
N LEU A 39 -6.39 -0.86 25.33
CA LEU A 39 -5.35 -0.18 26.11
C LEU A 39 -4.34 -1.17 26.72
N ALA A 40 -4.82 -2.32 27.22
CA ALA A 40 -3.97 -3.39 27.73
C ALA A 40 -3.04 -3.94 26.63
N SER A 41 -3.55 -4.14 25.41
CA SER A 41 -2.76 -4.60 24.26
C SER A 41 -1.66 -3.61 23.84
N LYS A 42 -1.84 -2.32 24.14
CA LYS A 42 -0.89 -1.25 23.79
C LYS A 42 0.11 -0.90 24.87
N ASN A 43 -0.10 -1.40 26.10
CA ASN A 43 0.76 -1.13 27.26
C ASN A 43 1.00 0.38 27.48
N TYR A 44 -0.04 1.20 27.28
CA TYR A 44 0.05 2.64 27.54
C TYR A 44 0.12 2.91 29.03
N LYS A 45 1.18 3.62 29.46
CA LYS A 45 1.38 4.02 30.86
C LYS A 45 0.56 5.24 31.26
N SER A 46 0.08 6.02 30.31
CA SER A 46 -0.70 7.23 30.59
C SER A 46 -2.10 6.87 31.07
N GLU A 47 -2.51 7.40 32.23
CA GLU A 47 -3.90 7.32 32.68
C GLU A 47 -4.79 8.35 31.95
N LEU A 48 -4.22 9.51 31.59
CA LEU A 48 -4.94 10.57 30.88
C LEU A 48 -5.48 10.10 29.52
N ILE A 49 -4.71 9.31 28.77
CA ILE A 49 -5.20 8.80 27.47
C ILE A 49 -6.42 7.89 27.63
N LYS A 50 -6.50 7.13 28.72
CA LYS A 50 -7.64 6.24 28.98
C LYS A 50 -8.91 7.06 29.12
N ASP A 51 -8.87 8.13 29.90
CA ASP A 51 -10.02 9.02 30.10
C ASP A 51 -10.41 9.75 28.82
N GLU A 52 -9.42 10.27 28.08
CA GLU A 52 -9.67 10.97 26.82
C GLU A 52 -10.22 10.06 25.73
N LEU A 53 -9.69 8.83 25.59
CA LEU A 53 -10.24 7.84 24.66
C LEU A 53 -11.62 7.37 25.09
N LYS A 54 -11.86 7.16 26.38
CA LYS A 54 -13.19 6.81 26.89
C LYS A 54 -14.23 7.85 26.49
N LYS A 55 -13.94 9.14 26.69
CA LYS A 55 -14.81 10.25 26.23
C LYS A 55 -14.99 10.26 24.71
N ALA A 56 -13.95 9.90 23.95
CA ALA A 56 -13.96 9.93 22.50
C ALA A 56 -14.73 8.75 21.87
N THR A 57 -14.65 7.55 22.45
CA THR A 57 -15.07 6.30 21.79
C THR A 57 -16.21 5.56 22.48
N VAL A 58 -16.37 5.72 23.80
CA VAL A 58 -17.43 5.04 24.56
C VAL A 58 -18.64 5.95 24.59
N THR A 59 -19.47 5.86 23.55
CA THR A 59 -20.66 6.68 23.38
C THR A 59 -21.82 5.85 22.82
N LYS A 60 -23.05 6.33 23.06
CA LYS A 60 -24.27 5.83 22.42
C LYS A 60 -24.63 6.59 21.14
N GLU A 61 -23.86 7.64 20.81
CA GLU A 61 -24.04 8.41 19.58
C GLU A 61 -23.66 7.57 18.37
N ASN A 62 -24.40 7.74 17.26
CA ASN A 62 -24.01 7.15 15.98
C ASN A 62 -22.93 8.03 15.34
N LEU A 63 -21.67 7.60 15.44
CA LEU A 63 -20.53 8.29 14.85
C LEU A 63 -20.14 7.64 13.53
N ASN A 64 -20.03 8.46 12.49
CA ASN A 64 -19.35 8.04 11.27
C ASN A 64 -17.83 7.97 11.49
N ILE A 65 -17.11 7.37 10.53
CA ILE A 65 -15.65 7.17 10.65
C ILE A 65 -14.87 8.49 10.78
N PHE A 66 -15.32 9.57 10.14
CA PHE A 66 -14.63 10.85 10.17
C PHE A 66 -14.71 11.52 11.54
N GLU A 67 -15.91 11.52 12.13
CA GLU A 67 -16.16 12.02 13.47
C GLU A 67 -15.43 11.22 14.53
N PHE A 68 -15.57 9.89 14.49
CA PHE A 68 -14.90 8.97 15.39
C PHE A 68 -13.38 9.17 15.35
N SER A 69 -12.79 9.14 14.15
CA SER A 69 -11.34 9.29 13.97
C SER A 69 -10.84 10.67 14.40
N ASN A 70 -11.65 11.71 14.23
CA ASN A 70 -11.30 13.04 14.73
C ASN A 70 -11.28 13.09 16.25
N ARG A 71 -12.30 12.52 16.92
CA ARG A 71 -12.35 12.43 18.40
C ARG A 71 -11.16 11.66 18.95
N VAL A 72 -10.84 10.51 18.36
CA VAL A 72 -9.70 9.68 18.75
C VAL A 72 -8.37 10.41 18.58
N ARG A 73 -8.12 11.01 17.41
CA ARG A 73 -6.88 11.78 17.18
C ARG A 73 -6.76 12.97 18.13
N ASN A 74 -7.87 13.63 18.46
CA ASN A 74 -7.90 14.69 19.46
C ASN A 74 -7.60 14.17 20.87
N ALA A 75 -8.10 12.99 21.26
CA ALA A 75 -7.75 12.37 22.53
C ALA A 75 -6.24 12.09 22.65
N TYR A 76 -5.63 11.52 21.61
CA TYR A 76 -4.17 11.33 21.55
C TYR A 76 -3.41 12.66 21.62
N LYS A 77 -3.87 13.67 20.88
CA LYS A 77 -3.25 15.00 20.89
C LYS A 77 -3.35 15.67 22.25
N THR A 78 -4.50 15.62 22.91
CA THR A 78 -4.71 16.19 24.25
C THR A 78 -3.78 15.53 25.27
N SER A 79 -3.72 14.19 25.26
CA SER A 79 -2.83 13.46 26.17
C SER A 79 -1.35 13.81 25.92
N ASN A 80 -0.89 13.78 24.67
CA ASN A 80 0.50 14.10 24.35
C ASN A 80 0.84 15.57 24.65
N ASN A 81 -0.04 16.53 24.34
CA ASN A 81 0.16 17.95 24.65
C ASN A 81 0.31 18.20 26.15
N TYR A 82 -0.41 17.45 26.98
CA TYR A 82 -0.27 17.54 28.43
C TYR A 82 1.14 17.15 28.89
N TYR A 83 1.65 16.01 28.42
CA TYR A 83 3.01 15.59 28.75
C TYR A 83 4.08 16.46 28.10
N ASP A 84 3.85 17.00 26.91
CA ASP A 84 4.76 17.97 26.28
C ASP A 84 4.86 19.27 27.09
N ALA A 85 3.75 19.74 27.65
CA ALA A 85 3.76 20.89 28.56
C ALA A 85 4.52 20.60 29.86
N LEU A 86 4.39 19.40 30.42
CA LEU A 86 5.17 18.96 31.58
C LEU A 86 6.66 18.85 31.26
N ILE A 87 7.01 18.30 30.09
CA ILE A 87 8.40 18.23 29.62
C ILE A 87 9.01 19.63 29.50
N ALA A 88 8.29 20.56 28.87
CA ALA A 88 8.74 21.94 28.73
C ALA A 88 8.89 22.64 30.09
N LYS A 89 7.96 22.39 31.02
CA LYS A 89 8.04 22.90 32.39
C LYS A 89 9.28 22.38 33.12
N TYR A 90 9.52 21.07 33.12
CA TYR A 90 10.66 20.48 33.82
C TYR A 90 12.00 20.82 33.15
N ASP A 91 12.01 21.04 31.84
CA ASP A 91 13.17 21.57 31.12
C ASP A 91 13.53 22.99 31.59
N ALA A 92 12.52 23.87 31.72
CA ALA A 92 12.72 25.22 32.26
C ALA A 92 13.18 25.22 33.74
N GLU A 93 12.69 24.26 34.53
CA GLU A 93 13.11 24.02 35.92
C GLU A 93 14.47 23.31 36.04
N LYS A 94 15.10 22.89 34.93
CA LYS A 94 16.31 22.05 34.88
C LYS A 94 16.19 20.74 35.69
N ASN A 95 14.97 20.21 35.79
CA ASN A 95 14.68 18.95 36.49
C ASN A 95 14.68 17.79 35.49
N TRP A 96 15.88 17.26 35.22
CA TRP A 96 16.11 16.25 34.17
C TRP A 96 15.44 14.90 34.46
N ASP A 97 15.37 14.50 35.73
CA ASP A 97 14.77 13.24 36.14
C ASP A 97 13.27 13.22 35.83
N LYS A 98 12.54 14.24 36.33
CA LYS A 98 11.09 14.36 36.05
C LYS A 98 10.79 14.57 34.59
N LYS A 99 11.66 15.27 33.86
CA LYS A 99 11.56 15.43 32.40
C LYS A 99 11.66 14.08 31.69
N GLY A 100 12.65 13.26 32.07
CA GLY A 100 12.87 11.93 31.48
C GLY A 100 11.68 10.99 31.69
N GLU A 101 11.08 11.01 32.88
CA GLU A 101 9.88 10.21 33.20
C GLU A 101 8.69 10.52 32.27
N GLN A 102 8.49 11.78 31.88
CA GLN A 102 7.34 12.16 31.06
C GLN A 102 7.32 11.50 29.68
N TYR A 103 8.49 11.22 29.10
CA TYR A 103 8.59 10.55 27.81
C TYR A 103 8.03 9.12 27.82
N GLN A 104 7.91 8.49 28.98
CA GLN A 104 7.32 7.16 29.12
C GLN A 104 5.79 7.16 29.00
N TYR A 105 5.15 8.31 29.25
CA TYR A 105 3.70 8.48 29.15
C TYR A 105 3.26 8.98 27.78
N LYS A 106 4.19 9.51 26.99
CA LYS A 106 3.91 9.93 25.60
C LYS A 106 3.57 8.73 24.72
N ILE A 107 2.61 8.95 23.84
CA ILE A 107 2.18 7.97 22.87
C ILE A 107 2.85 8.29 21.54
N TYR A 108 3.69 7.37 21.09
CA TYR A 108 4.40 7.46 19.82
C TYR A 108 3.63 6.73 18.73
N GLY A 109 3.62 7.32 17.54
CA GLY A 109 2.92 6.76 16.37
C GLY A 109 2.27 7.85 15.53
N LYS A 110 1.89 7.49 14.30
CA LYS A 110 1.15 8.40 13.42
C LYS A 110 -0.30 8.48 13.91
N PRO A 111 -0.90 9.67 14.09
CA PRO A 111 -2.25 9.81 14.63
C PRO A 111 -3.31 8.99 13.87
N HIS A 112 -3.25 8.96 12.54
CA HIS A 112 -4.18 8.16 11.72
C HIS A 112 -3.97 6.66 11.86
N THR A 113 -2.74 6.18 12.10
CA THR A 113 -2.47 4.76 12.36
C THR A 113 -3.04 4.34 13.72
N LEU A 114 -2.83 5.16 14.76
CA LEU A 114 -3.40 4.91 16.08
C LEU A 114 -4.95 4.94 16.05
N SER A 115 -5.51 5.87 15.28
CA SER A 115 -6.95 5.96 15.01
C SER A 115 -7.50 4.75 14.27
N TYR A 116 -6.77 4.27 13.25
CA TYR A 116 -7.15 3.10 12.47
C TYR A 116 -7.28 1.85 13.33
N GLU A 117 -6.31 1.59 14.21
CA GLU A 117 -6.30 0.38 15.05
C GLU A 117 -7.51 0.28 15.98
N ILE A 118 -7.95 1.42 16.53
CA ILE A 118 -9.13 1.46 17.39
C ILE A 118 -10.42 1.47 16.56
N ALA A 119 -10.46 2.19 15.43
CA ALA A 119 -11.61 2.20 14.53
C ALA A 119 -11.92 0.82 13.96
N LYS A 120 -10.89 0.02 13.64
CA LYS A 120 -11.04 -1.36 13.16
C LYS A 120 -11.75 -2.26 14.17
N LYS A 121 -11.56 -2.03 15.47
CA LYS A 121 -12.32 -2.72 16.52
C LYS A 121 -13.74 -2.15 16.67
N ALA A 122 -13.85 -0.82 16.68
CA ALA A 122 -15.07 -0.06 16.98
C ALA A 122 -16.16 -0.10 15.90
N GLY A 123 -15.85 -0.45 14.66
CA GLY A 123 -16.82 -0.41 13.57
C GLY A 123 -17.96 -1.42 13.74
N SER A 124 -19.15 -1.01 13.34
CA SER A 124 -20.39 -1.79 13.32
C SER A 124 -21.26 -1.37 12.14
N GLY A 125 -22.27 -2.18 11.80
CA GLY A 125 -23.22 -1.90 10.73
C GLY A 125 -22.99 -2.71 9.45
N PHE A 126 -23.70 -2.31 8.39
CA PHE A 126 -23.95 -3.15 7.21
C PHE A 126 -22.69 -3.73 6.56
N VAL A 127 -21.62 -2.94 6.41
CA VAL A 127 -20.38 -3.39 5.75
C VAL A 127 -19.68 -4.50 6.53
N LYS A 128 -19.59 -4.38 7.86
CA LYS A 128 -18.92 -5.35 8.73
C LYS A 128 -19.76 -6.62 8.91
N GLU A 129 -21.08 -6.47 9.00
CA GLU A 129 -22.00 -7.59 9.21
C GLU A 129 -22.24 -8.40 7.94
N ASN A 130 -22.13 -7.78 6.77
CA ASN A 130 -22.41 -8.41 5.47
C ASN A 130 -21.19 -8.41 4.53
N SER A 131 -19.97 -8.52 5.08
CA SER A 131 -18.72 -8.43 4.30
C SER A 131 -18.71 -9.27 3.03
N GLY A 132 -19.25 -10.50 3.07
CA GLY A 132 -19.32 -11.38 1.90
C GLY A 132 -20.26 -10.86 0.79
N LEU A 133 -21.41 -10.28 1.15
CA LEU A 133 -22.30 -9.64 0.18
C LEU A 133 -21.63 -8.41 -0.42
N LEU A 134 -21.02 -7.55 0.41
CA LEU A 134 -20.33 -6.35 -0.05
C LEU A 134 -19.15 -6.71 -0.95
N TRP A 135 -18.44 -7.81 -0.69
CA TRP A 135 -17.40 -8.30 -1.58
C TRP A 135 -17.95 -8.60 -2.98
N TRP A 136 -19.10 -9.28 -3.07
CA TRP A 136 -19.76 -9.53 -4.36
C TRP A 136 -20.24 -8.24 -5.04
N LEU A 137 -20.81 -7.32 -4.27
CA LEU A 137 -21.31 -6.04 -4.81
C LEU A 137 -20.18 -5.08 -5.23
N THR A 138 -18.97 -5.25 -4.71
CA THR A 138 -17.81 -4.42 -5.04
C THR A 138 -16.90 -5.12 -6.05
N PHE A 139 -16.08 -6.07 -5.59
CA PHE A 139 -15.14 -6.83 -6.41
C PHE A 139 -15.85 -7.74 -7.41
N GLY A 140 -16.90 -8.46 -7.00
CA GLY A 140 -17.65 -9.36 -7.88
C GLY A 140 -18.25 -8.63 -9.09
N LEU A 141 -19.04 -7.57 -8.85
CA LEU A 141 -19.62 -6.74 -9.91
C LEU A 141 -18.54 -6.05 -10.76
N ALA A 142 -17.47 -5.56 -10.15
CA ALA A 142 -16.37 -4.95 -10.90
C ALA A 142 -15.66 -5.95 -11.82
N ILE A 143 -15.33 -7.15 -11.32
CA ILE A 143 -14.69 -8.21 -12.12
C ILE A 143 -15.61 -8.65 -13.26
N ILE A 144 -16.87 -8.97 -12.96
CA ILE A 144 -17.85 -9.39 -13.97
C ILE A 144 -18.07 -8.28 -15.00
N GLY A 145 -18.26 -7.05 -14.56
CA GLY A 145 -18.44 -5.89 -15.44
C GLY A 145 -17.25 -5.66 -16.37
N ALA A 146 -16.03 -5.71 -15.81
CA ALA A 146 -14.81 -5.56 -16.60
C ALA A 146 -14.62 -6.72 -17.59
N LEU A 147 -14.87 -7.97 -17.19
CA LEU A 147 -14.81 -9.12 -18.09
C LEU A 147 -15.88 -9.05 -19.20
N LEU A 148 -17.12 -8.62 -18.89
CA LEU A 148 -18.16 -8.37 -19.88
C LEU A 148 -17.78 -7.28 -20.88
N PHE A 149 -16.95 -6.30 -20.47
CA PHE A 149 -16.39 -5.31 -21.38
C PHE A 149 -15.22 -5.85 -22.21
N ILE A 150 -14.38 -6.72 -21.63
CA ILE A 150 -13.13 -7.21 -22.23
C ILE A 150 -13.37 -8.41 -23.18
N LEU A 151 -14.12 -9.43 -22.75
CA LEU A 151 -14.31 -10.69 -23.47
C LEU A 151 -14.89 -10.54 -24.88
N PRO A 152 -15.87 -9.64 -25.14
CA PRO A 152 -16.37 -9.44 -26.50
C PRO A 152 -15.27 -9.04 -27.51
N ASN A 153 -14.15 -8.48 -27.04
CA ASN A 153 -13.03 -8.13 -27.92
C ASN A 153 -12.35 -9.35 -28.55
N LEU A 154 -12.56 -10.56 -28.03
CA LEU A 154 -12.08 -11.78 -28.69
C LEU A 154 -12.65 -11.92 -30.11
N VAL A 155 -13.94 -11.58 -30.27
CA VAL A 155 -14.64 -11.61 -31.55
C VAL A 155 -14.53 -10.26 -32.27
N LEU A 156 -14.70 -9.12 -31.57
CA LEU A 156 -14.68 -7.78 -32.20
C LEU A 156 -13.32 -7.40 -32.79
N LEU A 157 -12.21 -7.87 -32.19
CA LEU A 157 -10.88 -7.58 -32.74
C LEU A 157 -10.57 -8.40 -34.00
N GLY A 158 -11.41 -9.35 -34.41
CA GLY A 158 -11.26 -10.12 -35.65
C GLY A 158 -9.96 -10.93 -35.70
N ARG A 159 -9.18 -10.82 -36.77
CA ARG A 159 -7.89 -11.55 -36.90
C ARG A 159 -6.87 -11.14 -35.83
N PRO A 160 -6.05 -12.09 -35.32
CA PRO A 160 -4.97 -11.79 -34.41
C PRO A 160 -3.98 -10.76 -35.00
N GLY A 161 -3.56 -9.78 -34.19
CA GLY A 161 -2.59 -8.76 -34.59
C GLY A 161 -2.64 -7.53 -33.70
N ILE A 162 -1.63 -6.66 -33.78
CA ILE A 162 -1.57 -5.41 -33.02
C ILE A 162 -2.45 -4.36 -33.72
N LYS A 163 -3.57 -3.99 -33.09
CA LYS A 163 -4.52 -3.00 -33.62
C LYS A 163 -4.60 -1.80 -32.69
N ASN A 164 -3.88 -0.75 -33.05
CA ASN A 164 -3.79 0.51 -32.30
C ASN A 164 -4.61 1.65 -32.94
N ASN A 165 -5.66 1.29 -33.68
CA ASN A 165 -6.43 2.24 -34.48
C ASN A 165 -7.17 3.26 -33.60
N GLY A 166 -6.92 4.54 -33.86
CA GLY A 166 -7.61 5.67 -33.21
C GLY A 166 -7.34 5.84 -31.71
N ILE A 167 -6.23 5.31 -31.18
CA ILE A 167 -5.92 5.39 -29.73
C ILE A 167 -5.88 6.84 -29.21
N TYR A 168 -5.36 7.79 -29.99
CA TYR A 168 -5.31 9.21 -29.59
C TYR A 168 -6.69 9.88 -29.55
N HIS A 169 -7.68 9.35 -30.28
CA HIS A 169 -9.01 9.97 -30.40
C HIS A 169 -10.03 9.40 -29.41
N LYS A 170 -9.73 8.28 -28.75
CA LYS A 170 -10.62 7.68 -27.75
C LYS A 170 -10.53 8.42 -26.43
N ALA A 171 -11.69 8.83 -25.90
CA ALA A 171 -11.80 9.54 -24.62
C ALA A 171 -11.17 8.79 -23.43
N SER A 172 -11.10 7.46 -23.48
CA SER A 172 -10.51 6.64 -22.41
C SER A 172 -8.99 6.48 -22.49
N THR A 173 -8.36 6.82 -23.63
CA THR A 173 -6.91 6.66 -23.83
C THR A 173 -6.22 7.95 -24.26
N ASN A 174 -6.95 9.06 -24.30
CA ASN A 174 -6.40 10.40 -24.49
C ASN A 174 -6.19 11.09 -23.12
N ARG A 175 -5.52 12.25 -23.13
CA ARG A 175 -5.33 13.09 -21.93
C ARG A 175 -6.56 13.94 -21.60
N GLY A 176 -7.77 13.46 -21.94
CA GLY A 176 -9.04 14.17 -21.79
C GLY A 176 -9.66 14.02 -20.39
N GLY A 177 -10.95 14.33 -20.27
CA GLY A 177 -11.65 14.37 -18.97
C GLY A 177 -11.62 13.05 -18.17
N ILE A 178 -11.66 11.89 -18.84
CA ILE A 178 -11.61 10.59 -18.16
C ILE A 178 -10.25 10.37 -17.49
N ALA A 179 -9.15 10.76 -18.13
CA ALA A 179 -7.81 10.65 -17.55
C ALA A 179 -7.69 11.48 -16.26
N TRP A 180 -8.27 12.68 -16.23
CA TRP A 180 -8.31 13.51 -15.03
C TRP A 180 -9.15 12.91 -13.90
N VAL A 181 -10.33 12.36 -14.21
CA VAL A 181 -11.17 11.69 -13.20
C VAL A 181 -10.43 10.51 -12.58
N VAL A 182 -9.80 9.67 -13.40
CA VAL A 182 -9.03 8.51 -12.90
C VAL A 182 -7.79 8.96 -12.12
N PHE A 183 -7.10 10.01 -12.57
CA PHE A 183 -5.97 10.60 -11.84
C PHE A 183 -6.38 11.07 -10.45
N VAL A 184 -7.44 11.87 -10.35
CA VAL A 184 -7.93 12.36 -9.05
C VAL A 184 -8.34 11.18 -8.16
N TYR A 185 -9.04 10.19 -8.73
CA TYR A 185 -9.45 9.00 -8.00
C TYR A 185 -8.25 8.23 -7.43
N LEU A 186 -7.23 7.95 -8.24
CA LEU A 186 -6.03 7.24 -7.79
C LEU A 186 -5.24 8.05 -6.77
N VAL A 187 -5.05 9.36 -6.99
CA VAL A 187 -4.38 10.24 -6.02
C VAL A 187 -5.11 10.19 -4.67
N VAL A 188 -6.43 10.36 -4.66
CA VAL A 188 -7.23 10.29 -3.42
C VAL A 188 -7.12 8.90 -2.78
N PHE A 189 -7.21 7.82 -3.57
CA PHE A 189 -7.05 6.46 -3.07
C PHE A 189 -5.71 6.26 -2.37
N TYR A 190 -4.59 6.69 -2.96
CA TYR A 190 -3.26 6.57 -2.36
C TYR A 190 -3.06 7.49 -1.16
N LEU A 191 -3.66 8.70 -1.18
CA LEU A 191 -3.63 9.59 -0.02
C LEU A 191 -4.34 8.95 1.19
N LEU A 192 -5.49 8.33 0.96
CA LEU A 192 -6.20 7.57 2.00
C LEU A 192 -5.38 6.38 2.48
N LEU A 193 -4.82 5.60 1.55
CA LEU A 193 -4.05 4.39 1.86
C LEU A 193 -2.80 4.68 2.72
N TYR A 194 -2.01 5.72 2.36
CA TYR A 194 -0.73 6.01 3.03
C TYR A 194 -0.86 6.94 4.24
N PHE A 195 -1.78 7.92 4.19
CA PHE A 195 -1.83 9.00 5.17
C PHE A 195 -3.07 8.99 6.06
N MET A 196 -4.20 8.46 5.58
CA MET A 196 -5.48 8.47 6.30
C MET A 196 -6.15 7.09 6.33
N PRO A 197 -5.44 6.05 6.81
CA PRO A 197 -5.96 4.68 6.76
C PRO A 197 -7.21 4.45 7.62
N ASP A 198 -7.41 5.25 8.66
CA ASP A 198 -8.62 5.21 9.49
C ASP A 198 -9.89 5.43 8.68
N TYR A 199 -9.87 6.26 7.63
CA TYR A 199 -11.05 6.48 6.78
C TYR A 199 -11.41 5.28 5.89
N ILE A 200 -10.49 4.33 5.67
CA ILE A 200 -10.71 3.18 4.79
C ILE A 200 -10.94 1.87 5.55
N VAL A 201 -11.25 1.93 6.85
CA VAL A 201 -11.56 0.75 7.68
C VAL A 201 -12.70 -0.09 7.08
N ASN A 202 -13.69 0.54 6.45
CA ASN A 202 -14.76 -0.17 5.77
C ASN A 202 -14.27 -1.03 4.59
N TRP A 203 -13.25 -0.58 3.85
CA TRP A 203 -12.65 -1.40 2.78
C TRP A 203 -11.98 -2.65 3.34
N THR A 204 -11.38 -2.56 4.53
CA THR A 204 -10.75 -3.72 5.16
C THR A 204 -11.80 -4.71 5.65
N TYR A 205 -12.94 -4.26 6.20
CA TYR A 205 -14.05 -5.16 6.57
C TYR A 205 -14.56 -6.02 5.42
N ILE A 206 -14.62 -5.47 4.20
CA ILE A 206 -15.05 -6.23 3.00
C ILE A 206 -14.14 -7.44 2.74
N LEU A 207 -12.85 -7.32 3.07
CA LEU A 207 -11.83 -8.33 2.80
C LEU A 207 -11.44 -9.18 4.03
N ASP A 208 -11.99 -8.88 5.21
CA ASP A 208 -11.70 -9.63 6.44
C ASP A 208 -11.89 -11.15 6.29
N PRO A 209 -12.98 -11.67 5.69
CA PRO A 209 -13.14 -13.12 5.55
C PRO A 209 -12.01 -13.77 4.74
N ILE A 210 -11.50 -13.06 3.72
CA ILE A 210 -10.42 -13.56 2.86
C ILE A 210 -9.08 -13.45 3.59
N SER A 211 -8.83 -12.34 4.29
CA SER A 211 -7.62 -12.16 5.09
C SER A 211 -7.53 -13.23 6.18
N ILE A 212 -8.57 -13.40 6.99
CA ILE A 212 -8.61 -14.39 8.07
C ILE A 212 -8.36 -15.80 7.52
N PHE A 213 -8.90 -16.13 6.36
CA PHE A 213 -8.66 -17.41 5.70
C PHE A 213 -7.19 -17.61 5.26
N LEU A 214 -6.51 -16.55 4.80
CA LEU A 214 -5.13 -16.64 4.30
C LEU A 214 -4.07 -16.47 5.39
N ASN A 215 -4.19 -15.47 6.26
CA ASN A 215 -3.18 -15.04 7.22
C ASN A 215 -3.59 -15.19 8.69
N GLY A 216 -4.81 -15.64 8.98
CA GLY A 216 -5.31 -15.83 10.35
C GLY A 216 -5.72 -14.55 11.09
N GLY A 217 -5.57 -13.37 10.47
CA GLY A 217 -5.85 -12.06 11.06
C GLY A 217 -6.82 -11.19 10.22
N PRO A 218 -7.35 -10.10 10.81
CA PRO A 218 -8.19 -9.16 10.09
C PRO A 218 -7.39 -8.42 9.01
N ALA A 219 -8.08 -8.03 7.92
CA ALA A 219 -7.45 -7.32 6.83
C ALA A 219 -6.97 -5.94 7.28
N ASN A 220 -5.84 -5.50 6.73
CA ASN A 220 -5.32 -4.15 6.88
C ASN A 220 -5.33 -3.39 5.54
N GLN A 221 -4.96 -2.11 5.55
CA GLN A 221 -4.91 -1.30 4.34
C GLN A 221 -4.01 -1.90 3.24
N TRP A 222 -2.91 -2.56 3.62
CA TRP A 222 -1.97 -3.17 2.68
C TRP A 222 -2.53 -4.45 2.08
N PHE A 223 -3.34 -5.20 2.83
CA PHE A 223 -4.11 -6.33 2.31
C PHE A 223 -5.09 -5.87 1.24
N VAL A 224 -5.83 -4.77 1.49
CA VAL A 224 -6.74 -4.16 0.50
C VAL A 224 -5.96 -3.79 -0.76
N TYR A 225 -4.82 -3.12 -0.60
CA TYR A 225 -3.96 -2.74 -1.71
C TYR A 225 -3.48 -3.96 -2.51
N GLY A 226 -2.89 -4.96 -1.85
CA GLY A 226 -2.37 -6.18 -2.49
C GLY A 226 -3.47 -6.97 -3.20
N PHE A 227 -4.63 -7.13 -2.58
CA PHE A 227 -5.78 -7.83 -3.17
C PHE A 227 -6.35 -7.08 -4.38
N LEU A 228 -6.49 -5.75 -4.29
CA LEU A 228 -6.92 -4.91 -5.41
C LEU A 228 -5.93 -5.03 -6.57
N TYR A 229 -4.63 -5.01 -6.26
CA TYR A 229 -3.56 -5.14 -7.24
C TYR A 229 -3.62 -6.47 -8.00
N CYS A 230 -3.76 -7.58 -7.27
CA CYS A 230 -3.95 -8.91 -7.83
C CYS A 230 -5.21 -8.98 -8.71
N THR A 231 -6.33 -8.42 -8.23
CA THR A 231 -7.60 -8.41 -8.96
C THR A 231 -7.49 -7.65 -10.29
N VAL A 232 -6.97 -6.43 -10.25
CA VAL A 232 -6.80 -5.58 -11.45
C VAL A 232 -5.86 -6.25 -12.44
N MET A 233 -4.74 -6.81 -11.96
CA MET A 233 -3.80 -7.51 -12.83
C MET A 233 -4.41 -8.74 -13.49
N VAL A 234 -5.17 -9.56 -12.76
CA VAL A 234 -5.83 -10.75 -13.34
C VAL A 234 -6.82 -10.34 -14.44
N VAL A 235 -7.68 -9.36 -14.17
CA VAL A 235 -8.67 -8.87 -15.14
C VAL A 235 -7.99 -8.26 -16.37
N MET A 236 -6.95 -7.44 -16.18
CA MET A 236 -6.22 -6.82 -17.28
C MET A 236 -5.32 -7.78 -18.03
N ALA A 237 -4.86 -8.86 -17.40
CA ALA A 237 -4.16 -9.94 -18.09
C ALA A 237 -5.07 -10.67 -19.09
N VAL A 238 -6.36 -10.86 -18.78
CA VAL A 238 -7.33 -11.40 -19.76
C VAL A 238 -7.38 -10.52 -21.01
N ARG A 239 -7.41 -9.19 -20.85
CA ARG A 239 -7.31 -8.25 -21.98
C ARG A 239 -6.01 -8.44 -22.76
N MET A 240 -4.88 -8.61 -22.09
CA MET A 240 -3.57 -8.83 -22.71
C MET A 240 -3.51 -10.15 -23.47
N TYR A 241 -4.03 -11.24 -22.91
CA TYR A 241 -4.10 -12.53 -23.59
C TYR A 241 -4.95 -12.45 -24.86
N ILE A 242 -6.07 -11.74 -24.83
CA ILE A 242 -6.90 -11.51 -26.03
C ILE A 242 -6.13 -10.68 -27.07
N LYS A 243 -5.52 -9.56 -26.67
CA LYS A 243 -4.81 -8.63 -27.58
C LYS A 243 -3.60 -9.31 -28.23
N TYR A 244 -2.80 -10.01 -27.44
CA TYR A 244 -1.53 -10.61 -27.85
C TYR A 244 -1.59 -12.12 -28.08
N ARG A 245 -2.78 -12.70 -28.34
CA ARG A 245 -2.98 -14.14 -28.60
C ARG A 245 -2.12 -14.76 -29.71
N HIS A 246 -1.57 -13.93 -30.60
CA HIS A 246 -0.66 -14.35 -31.67
C HIS A 246 0.80 -14.46 -31.23
N ASN A 247 1.18 -13.86 -30.10
CA ASN A 247 2.55 -13.70 -29.68
C ASN A 247 2.82 -14.46 -28.37
N LYS A 248 3.49 -15.62 -28.49
CA LYS A 248 3.85 -16.46 -27.34
C LYS A 248 4.70 -15.71 -26.31
N TYR A 249 5.64 -14.86 -26.74
CA TYR A 249 6.48 -14.10 -25.84
C TYR A 249 5.65 -13.22 -24.89
N GLN A 250 4.64 -12.54 -25.44
CA GLN A 250 3.77 -11.64 -24.65
C GLN A 250 2.88 -12.39 -23.67
N ILE A 251 2.40 -13.57 -24.07
CA ILE A 251 1.60 -14.45 -23.20
C ILE A 251 2.46 -14.92 -22.03
N ILE A 252 3.63 -15.50 -22.29
CA ILE A 252 4.53 -16.02 -21.24
C ILE A 252 4.96 -14.90 -20.31
N ARG A 253 5.30 -13.71 -20.85
CA ARG A 253 5.66 -12.54 -20.05
C ARG A 253 4.52 -12.12 -19.11
N THR A 254 3.29 -12.02 -19.63
CA THR A 254 2.12 -11.66 -18.82
C THR A 254 1.84 -12.70 -17.73
N THR A 255 1.96 -13.99 -18.07
CA THR A 255 1.80 -15.10 -17.12
C THR A 255 2.87 -15.08 -16.03
N SER A 256 4.12 -14.80 -16.38
CA SER A 256 5.23 -14.67 -15.43
C SER A 256 4.95 -13.58 -14.41
N VAL A 257 4.61 -12.36 -14.86
CA VAL A 257 4.41 -11.25 -13.91
C VAL A 257 3.16 -11.48 -13.04
N LEU A 258 2.10 -12.08 -13.59
CA LEU A 258 0.95 -12.50 -12.80
C LEU A 258 1.32 -13.52 -11.71
N PHE A 259 2.12 -14.52 -12.07
CA PHE A 259 2.58 -15.54 -11.14
C PHE A 259 3.39 -14.92 -10.00
N PHE A 260 4.35 -14.05 -10.30
CA PHE A 260 5.12 -13.36 -9.28
C PHE A 260 4.27 -12.41 -8.42
N GLN A 261 3.28 -11.74 -8.99
CA GLN A 261 2.38 -10.89 -8.20
C GLN A 261 1.50 -11.70 -7.26
N ILE A 262 0.81 -12.73 -7.76
CA ILE A 262 -0.15 -13.49 -6.97
C ILE A 262 0.57 -14.38 -5.95
N VAL A 263 1.62 -15.09 -6.38
CA VAL A 263 2.29 -16.07 -5.53
C VAL A 263 3.32 -15.41 -4.62
N PHE A 264 4.29 -14.68 -5.18
CA PHE A 264 5.40 -14.14 -4.39
C PHE A 264 5.05 -12.86 -3.64
N ALA A 265 4.31 -11.93 -4.28
CA ALA A 265 4.02 -10.64 -3.66
C ALA A 265 2.81 -10.68 -2.71
N PHE A 266 1.90 -11.64 -2.87
CA PHE A 266 0.64 -11.69 -2.12
C PHE A 266 0.49 -12.99 -1.32
N LEU A 267 0.32 -14.15 -1.97
CA LEU A 267 0.00 -15.39 -1.24
C LEU A 267 1.10 -15.83 -0.27
N ILE A 268 2.37 -15.83 -0.67
CA ILE A 268 3.46 -16.26 0.21
C ILE A 268 3.55 -15.39 1.47
N PRO A 269 3.64 -14.04 1.40
CA PRO A 269 3.67 -13.19 2.59
C PRO A 269 2.47 -13.38 3.52
N GLU A 270 1.26 -13.53 2.96
CA GLU A 270 0.05 -13.71 3.74
C GLU A 270 0.02 -15.09 4.45
N ILE A 271 0.42 -16.16 3.75
CA ILE A 271 0.53 -17.50 4.35
C ILE A 271 1.62 -17.54 5.42
N MET A 272 2.76 -16.87 5.22
CA MET A 272 3.82 -16.77 6.23
C MET A 272 3.32 -16.11 7.51
N THR A 273 2.51 -15.07 7.38
CA THR A 273 1.90 -14.38 8.52
C THR A 273 0.99 -15.33 9.31
N SER A 274 0.24 -16.20 8.62
CA SER A 274 -0.56 -17.27 9.25
C SER A 274 0.26 -18.24 10.10
N LEU A 275 1.52 -18.47 9.70
CA LEU A 275 2.46 -19.34 10.39
C LEU A 275 3.24 -18.63 11.50
N ASN A 276 2.84 -17.41 11.90
CA ASN A 276 3.55 -16.53 12.83
C ASN A 276 5.00 -16.22 12.41
N MET A 277 5.25 -16.19 11.10
CA MET A 277 6.55 -15.82 10.50
C MET A 277 6.47 -14.40 9.94
N PRO A 278 7.60 -13.66 9.85
CA PRO A 278 7.60 -12.35 9.21
C PRO A 278 7.20 -12.49 7.74
N GLY A 279 6.09 -11.87 7.34
CA GLY A 279 5.67 -11.83 5.94
C GLY A 279 6.73 -11.14 5.08
N TYR A 280 7.28 -11.85 4.09
CA TYR A 280 8.37 -11.34 3.26
C TYR A 280 8.14 -11.63 1.78
N ASP A 281 8.29 -10.59 0.94
CA ASP A 281 8.25 -10.73 -0.51
C ASP A 281 9.62 -11.16 -1.05
N PHE A 282 9.78 -12.46 -1.32
CA PHE A 282 11.04 -13.05 -1.77
C PHE A 282 11.54 -12.54 -3.14
N LYS A 283 10.73 -11.82 -3.91
CA LYS A 283 11.20 -11.17 -5.14
C LYS A 283 11.61 -9.71 -4.93
N ASN A 284 11.35 -9.10 -3.77
CA ASN A 284 11.75 -7.72 -3.52
C ASN A 284 13.23 -7.67 -3.16
N ALA A 285 13.99 -6.87 -3.90
CA ALA A 285 15.45 -6.76 -3.74
C ALA A 285 15.81 -5.33 -3.34
N PHE A 286 16.88 -5.16 -2.58
CA PHE A 286 17.44 -3.83 -2.33
C PHE A 286 17.97 -3.23 -3.65
N PRO A 287 17.81 -1.92 -3.94
CA PRO A 287 17.25 -0.83 -3.11
C PRO A 287 15.73 -0.61 -3.23
N LEU A 288 15.01 -1.48 -3.93
CA LEU A 288 13.55 -1.38 -4.05
C LEU A 288 12.88 -1.65 -2.70
N ASP A 289 13.40 -2.64 -1.97
CA ASP A 289 13.10 -2.91 -0.57
C ASP A 289 13.98 -2.05 0.35
N TYR A 290 13.59 -0.79 0.52
CA TYR A 290 14.44 0.20 1.17
C TYR A 290 14.51 0.07 2.69
N ASP A 291 13.48 -0.51 3.31
CA ASP A 291 13.38 -0.77 4.74
C ASP A 291 14.01 -2.10 5.17
N PHE A 292 14.48 -2.91 4.20
CA PHE A 292 15.13 -4.20 4.46
C PHE A 292 16.25 -4.09 5.51
N PHE A 293 17.10 -3.07 5.40
CA PHE A 293 18.23 -2.82 6.31
C PHE A 293 17.91 -1.82 7.42
N PHE A 294 16.64 -1.52 7.68
CA PHE A 294 16.28 -0.69 8.82
C PHE A 294 16.38 -1.49 10.11
N GLU A 295 16.86 -0.82 11.15
CA GLU A 295 17.02 -1.36 12.51
C GLU A 295 15.82 -2.20 12.98
N TRP A 296 14.60 -1.65 12.91
CA TRP A 296 13.39 -2.37 13.33
C TRP A 296 13.17 -3.68 12.57
N ASN A 297 13.51 -3.73 11.27
CA ASN A 297 13.33 -4.91 10.44
C ASN A 297 14.46 -5.92 10.69
N LEU A 298 15.69 -5.45 10.87
CA LEU A 298 16.83 -6.29 11.26
C LEU A 298 16.58 -6.96 12.61
N ASP A 299 16.06 -6.22 13.59
CA ASP A 299 15.69 -6.76 14.90
C ASP A 299 14.54 -7.76 14.78
N ASN A 300 13.51 -7.44 14.00
CA ASN A 300 12.40 -8.36 13.75
C ASN A 300 12.87 -9.68 13.12
N LEU A 301 13.73 -9.61 12.10
CA LEU A 301 14.28 -10.80 11.43
C LEU A 301 15.23 -11.58 12.35
N ARG A 302 16.06 -10.90 13.14
CA ARG A 302 16.94 -11.57 14.12
C ARG A 302 16.14 -12.28 15.22
N ASN A 303 15.04 -11.68 15.67
CA ASN A 303 14.16 -12.25 16.69
C ASN A 303 13.26 -13.37 16.14
N SER A 304 13.12 -13.47 14.82
CA SER A 304 12.32 -14.51 14.13
C SER A 304 13.07 -15.83 13.91
N GLY A 305 14.22 -16.03 14.57
CA GLY A 305 14.98 -17.29 14.55
C GLY A 305 15.54 -17.66 13.17
N ALA A 306 15.52 -18.95 12.83
CA ALA A 306 16.15 -19.49 11.62
C ALA A 306 15.55 -18.92 10.32
N ILE A 307 14.24 -18.65 10.31
CA ILE A 307 13.56 -18.12 9.12
C ILE A 307 13.94 -16.66 8.87
N GLY A 308 14.03 -15.84 9.91
CA GLY A 308 14.45 -14.46 9.74
C GLY A 308 15.92 -14.35 9.29
N LEU A 309 16.80 -15.23 9.78
CA LEU A 309 18.16 -15.34 9.26
C LEU A 309 18.18 -15.77 7.78
N PHE A 310 17.36 -16.74 7.39
CA PHE A 310 17.22 -17.15 5.99
C PHE A 310 16.78 -15.98 5.09
N ILE A 311 15.79 -15.18 5.53
CA ILE A 311 15.32 -14.00 4.79
C ILE A 311 16.44 -12.97 4.64
N LEU A 312 17.22 -12.70 5.70
CA LEU A 312 18.37 -11.78 5.63
C LEU A 312 19.41 -12.24 4.61
N VAL A 313 19.79 -13.52 4.67
CA VAL A 313 20.76 -14.10 3.73
C VAL A 313 20.21 -14.10 2.31
N TRP A 314 18.95 -14.49 2.13
CA TRP A 314 18.28 -14.49 0.83
C TRP A 314 18.21 -13.10 0.21
N GLY A 315 17.71 -12.10 0.93
CA GLY A 315 17.61 -10.72 0.42
C GLY A 315 18.98 -10.13 0.06
N THR A 316 20.02 -10.47 0.83
CA THR A 316 21.40 -10.06 0.53
C THR A 316 21.95 -10.73 -0.72
N ILE A 317 21.78 -12.07 -0.85
CA ILE A 317 22.19 -12.83 -2.04
C ILE A 317 21.41 -12.38 -3.29
N LEU A 318 20.10 -12.16 -3.14
CA LEU A 318 19.23 -11.68 -4.20
C LEU A 318 19.76 -10.36 -4.77
N THR A 319 20.13 -9.44 -3.89
CA THR A 319 20.64 -8.12 -4.23
C THR A 319 22.04 -8.15 -4.86
N LEU A 320 23.00 -8.84 -4.23
CA LEU A 320 24.42 -8.77 -4.62
C LEU A 320 24.81 -9.76 -5.71
N ILE A 321 24.08 -10.86 -5.86
CA ILE A 321 24.45 -11.96 -6.76
C ILE A 321 23.37 -12.16 -7.81
N ILE A 322 22.13 -12.48 -7.40
CA ILE A 322 21.09 -12.90 -8.35
C ILE A 322 20.72 -11.75 -9.29
N VAL A 323 20.46 -10.54 -8.78
CA VAL A 323 20.08 -9.39 -9.61
C VAL A 323 21.19 -9.05 -10.63
N PRO A 324 22.47 -8.89 -10.25
CA PRO A 324 23.55 -8.66 -11.21
C PRO A 324 23.70 -9.78 -12.25
N VAL A 325 23.62 -11.05 -11.83
CA VAL A 325 23.71 -12.21 -12.74
C VAL A 325 22.55 -12.20 -13.74
N MET A 326 21.32 -11.99 -13.27
CA MET A 326 20.14 -11.93 -14.14
C MET A 326 20.18 -10.74 -15.08
N VAL A 327 20.68 -9.58 -14.64
CA VAL A 327 20.85 -8.40 -15.50
C VAL A 327 21.95 -8.62 -16.53
N TYR A 328 23.03 -9.33 -16.20
CA TYR A 328 24.10 -9.67 -17.15
C TYR A 328 23.59 -10.55 -18.30
N PHE A 329 22.79 -11.59 -17.99
CA PHE A 329 22.29 -12.50 -19.02
C PHE A 329 21.03 -12.02 -19.76
N PHE A 330 20.08 -11.40 -19.05
CA PHE A 330 18.76 -11.05 -19.60
C PHE A 330 18.55 -9.54 -19.80
N GLY A 331 19.53 -8.73 -19.40
CA GLY A 331 19.51 -7.29 -19.55
C GLY A 331 18.72 -6.54 -18.45
N LYS A 332 18.86 -5.21 -18.45
CA LYS A 332 18.31 -4.29 -17.42
C LYS A 332 16.79 -4.32 -17.23
N ARG A 333 16.02 -4.92 -18.15
CA ARG A 333 14.55 -4.92 -18.11
C ARG A 333 13.96 -6.23 -17.60
N TRP A 334 14.79 -7.23 -17.29
CA TRP A 334 14.32 -8.53 -16.81
C TRP A 334 13.36 -8.38 -15.61
N TYR A 335 13.80 -7.71 -14.55
CA TYR A 335 13.00 -7.57 -13.33
C TYR A 335 11.66 -6.87 -13.60
N CYS A 336 11.70 -5.67 -14.19
CA CYS A 336 10.50 -4.89 -14.48
C CYS A 336 9.56 -5.58 -15.47
N SER A 337 10.04 -6.42 -16.38
CA SER A 337 9.20 -7.02 -17.42
C SER A 337 8.65 -8.40 -17.07
N TRP A 338 9.26 -9.10 -16.10
CA TRP A 338 8.98 -10.52 -15.84
C TRP A 338 8.62 -10.83 -14.38
N VAL A 339 9.04 -10.00 -13.42
CA VAL A 339 8.97 -10.30 -11.98
C VAL A 339 8.26 -9.21 -11.20
N CYS A 340 8.56 -7.94 -11.49
CA CYS A 340 8.05 -6.81 -10.73
C CYS A 340 6.54 -6.61 -10.93
N GLY A 341 5.80 -6.54 -9.81
CA GLY A 341 4.38 -6.20 -9.82
C GLY A 341 4.11 -4.88 -10.55
N CYS A 342 4.86 -3.82 -10.24
CA CYS A 342 4.70 -2.47 -10.85
C CYS A 342 4.80 -2.53 -12.38
N GLY A 343 5.78 -3.28 -12.87
CA GLY A 343 5.93 -3.52 -14.31
C GLY A 343 4.80 -4.37 -14.89
N GLY A 344 4.24 -5.30 -14.12
CA GLY A 344 3.04 -6.07 -14.50
C GLY A 344 1.83 -5.18 -14.73
N LEU A 345 1.56 -4.24 -13.81
CA LEU A 345 0.48 -3.28 -13.98
C LEU A 345 0.74 -2.37 -15.18
N ALA A 346 2.00 -1.92 -15.34
CA ALA A 346 2.40 -1.07 -16.45
C ALA A 346 2.24 -1.74 -17.83
N GLU A 347 2.59 -3.02 -17.92
CA GLU A 347 2.46 -3.80 -19.16
C GLU A 347 1.02 -4.27 -19.42
N THR A 348 0.16 -4.35 -18.41
CA THR A 348 -1.25 -4.80 -18.54
C THR A 348 -2.25 -3.64 -18.64
N LEU A 349 -2.57 -3.01 -17.51
CA LEU A 349 -3.46 -1.86 -17.42
C LEU A 349 -2.92 -0.68 -18.23
N GLY A 350 -1.59 -0.56 -18.27
CA GLY A 350 -0.90 0.58 -18.81
C GLY A 350 -0.57 0.58 -20.30
N ASP A 351 -0.64 -0.57 -20.96
CA ASP A 351 -0.44 -0.74 -22.40
C ASP A 351 -1.20 0.28 -23.29
N PRO A 352 -2.44 0.70 -22.99
CA PRO A 352 -3.17 1.69 -23.79
C PRO A 352 -2.67 3.13 -23.71
N TYR A 353 -1.76 3.48 -22.78
CA TYR A 353 -1.32 4.86 -22.53
C TYR A 353 0.11 5.14 -23.01
N ARG A 354 0.84 4.11 -23.44
CA ARG A 354 2.26 4.14 -23.79
C ARG A 354 2.64 5.15 -24.88
N GLN A 355 1.66 5.62 -25.64
CA GLN A 355 1.81 6.68 -26.64
C GLN A 355 2.06 8.07 -26.03
N HIS A 356 1.69 8.29 -24.77
CA HIS A 356 1.85 9.57 -24.08
C HIS A 356 3.26 9.78 -23.53
N SER A 357 4.07 8.73 -23.49
CA SER A 357 5.44 8.78 -23.00
C SER A 357 6.31 9.66 -23.85
N ASP A 358 6.93 10.67 -23.21
CA ASP A 358 7.89 11.54 -23.86
C ASP A 358 9.17 10.76 -24.20
N LYS A 359 9.52 10.75 -25.48
CA LYS A 359 10.73 10.10 -26.01
C LYS A 359 11.81 11.12 -26.36
N SER A 360 11.67 12.36 -25.91
CA SER A 360 12.68 13.40 -26.10
C SER A 360 14.01 13.01 -25.46
N LEU A 361 15.11 13.50 -26.06
CA LEU A 361 16.45 13.29 -25.50
C LEU A 361 16.59 13.90 -24.10
N ASN A 362 15.85 14.98 -23.81
CA ASN A 362 15.87 15.63 -22.51
C ASN A 362 15.22 14.74 -21.45
N ALA A 363 14.05 14.14 -21.74
CA ALA A 363 13.40 13.19 -20.83
C ALA A 363 14.32 12.01 -20.51
N TRP A 364 15.00 11.46 -21.52
CA TRP A 364 15.95 10.36 -21.32
C TRP A 364 17.19 10.75 -20.51
N LYS A 365 17.75 11.95 -20.73
CA LYS A 365 18.86 12.47 -19.92
C LYS A 365 18.43 12.62 -18.46
N LEU A 366 17.24 13.17 -18.23
CA LEU A 366 16.67 13.33 -16.90
C LEU A 366 16.44 11.98 -16.21
N GLU A 367 15.83 11.00 -16.90
CA GLU A 367 15.63 9.63 -16.38
C GLU A 367 16.96 9.04 -15.89
N ARG A 368 18.02 9.17 -16.69
CA ARG A 368 19.34 8.66 -16.33
C ARG A 368 19.89 9.32 -15.07
N TRP A 369 19.85 10.64 -14.97
CA TRP A 369 20.34 11.37 -13.79
C TRP A 369 19.53 11.02 -12.54
N LEU A 370 18.20 10.96 -12.66
CA LEU A 370 17.31 10.60 -11.55
C LEU A 370 17.58 9.18 -11.04
N VAL A 371 17.69 8.19 -11.93
CA VAL A 371 17.91 6.78 -11.53
C VAL A 371 19.24 6.62 -10.78
N HIS A 372 20.32 7.24 -11.27
CA HIS A 372 21.63 7.15 -10.59
C HIS A 372 21.65 7.97 -9.29
N GLY A 373 20.97 9.12 -9.26
CA GLY A 373 20.83 9.93 -8.06
C GLY A 373 20.08 9.20 -6.95
N VAL A 374 18.95 8.57 -7.26
CA VAL A 374 18.18 7.77 -6.31
C VAL A 374 18.98 6.55 -5.84
N LEU A 375 19.71 5.88 -6.74
CA LEU A 375 20.58 4.76 -6.37
C LEU A 375 21.68 5.18 -5.40
N LEU A 376 22.41 6.27 -5.71
CA LEU A 376 23.45 6.80 -4.84
C LEU A 376 22.88 7.20 -3.47
N PHE A 377 21.74 7.89 -3.47
CA PHE A 377 21.06 8.27 -2.24
C PHE A 377 20.69 7.04 -1.40
N SER A 378 20.11 6.01 -2.02
CA SER A 378 19.73 4.78 -1.34
C SER A 378 20.94 4.06 -0.73
N LEU A 379 22.06 3.95 -1.47
CA LEU A 379 23.31 3.37 -0.96
C LEU A 379 23.86 4.14 0.25
N VAL A 380 23.92 5.48 0.16
CA VAL A 380 24.39 6.32 1.26
C VAL A 380 23.48 6.17 2.48
N MET A 381 22.17 6.19 2.28
CA MET A 381 21.20 6.01 3.34
C MET A 381 21.39 4.66 4.04
N THR A 382 21.52 3.57 3.28
CA THR A 382 21.74 2.23 3.83
C THR A 382 23.06 2.10 4.59
N LEU A 383 24.14 2.72 4.10
CA LEU A 383 25.41 2.75 4.83
C LEU A 383 25.26 3.48 6.17
N VAL A 384 24.54 4.61 6.19
CA VAL A 384 24.26 5.37 7.41
C VAL A 384 23.38 4.56 8.38
N THR A 385 22.33 3.90 7.90
CA THR A 385 21.45 3.11 8.77
C THR A 385 22.18 1.91 9.36
N LEU A 386 23.00 1.21 8.57
CA LEU A 386 23.82 0.11 9.07
C LEU A 386 24.88 0.59 10.05
N TYR A 387 25.55 1.72 9.78
CA TYR A 387 26.51 2.30 10.70
C TYR A 387 25.86 2.65 12.05
N CYS A 388 24.73 3.37 12.05
CA CYS A 388 23.98 3.70 13.25
C CYS A 388 23.55 2.44 14.03
N TYR A 389 23.08 1.42 13.31
CA TYR A 389 22.68 0.14 13.91
C TYR A 389 23.84 -0.58 14.60
N PHE A 390 25.01 -0.70 13.96
CA PHE A 390 26.17 -1.39 14.55
C PHE A 390 26.89 -0.56 15.62
N SER A 391 26.85 0.78 15.55
CA SER A 391 27.51 1.67 16.51
C SER A 391 26.63 2.05 17.70
N GLY A 392 25.31 1.80 17.63
CA GLY A 392 24.35 2.30 18.60
C GLY A 392 24.16 3.83 18.56
N ALA A 393 24.67 4.51 17.53
CA ALA A 393 24.59 5.96 17.41
C ALA A 393 23.24 6.40 16.80
N GLU A 394 22.53 7.31 17.47
CA GLU A 394 21.25 7.84 16.97
C GLU A 394 21.41 8.79 15.75
N ALA A 395 22.62 9.30 15.54
CA ALA A 395 22.91 10.27 14.49
C ALA A 395 24.26 9.99 13.80
N PHE A 396 24.30 10.23 12.49
CA PHE A 396 25.52 10.26 11.70
C PHE A 396 25.78 11.71 11.27
N LEU A 397 26.94 12.26 11.64
CA LEU A 397 27.31 13.66 11.34
C LEU A 397 26.25 14.69 11.77
N GLY A 398 25.58 14.46 12.91
CA GLY A 398 24.53 15.34 13.45
C GLY A 398 23.15 15.18 12.81
N ILE A 399 22.99 14.33 11.80
CA ILE A 399 21.69 14.00 11.19
C ILE A 399 21.16 12.71 11.81
N LYS A 400 19.96 12.79 12.39
CA LYS A 400 19.29 11.61 12.97
C LYS A 400 18.97 10.58 11.89
N SER A 401 19.34 9.32 12.13
CA SER A 401 19.06 8.21 11.20
C SER A 401 17.56 8.10 10.89
N GLN A 402 16.71 8.29 11.90
CA GLN A 402 15.25 8.26 11.76
C GLN A 402 14.72 9.30 10.78
N TRP A 403 15.26 10.52 10.78
CA TRP A 403 14.83 11.57 9.87
C TRP A 403 15.11 11.21 8.41
N ILE A 404 16.23 10.55 8.14
CA ILE A 404 16.59 10.08 6.80
C ILE A 404 15.62 8.98 6.35
N LYS A 405 15.34 8.00 7.22
CA LYS A 405 14.38 6.90 6.98
C LYS A 405 12.98 7.45 6.67
N ASP A 406 12.50 8.38 7.51
CA ASP A 406 11.17 8.99 7.36
C ASP A 406 11.07 9.84 6.09
N THR A 407 12.11 10.61 5.77
CA THR A 407 12.16 11.44 4.56
C THR A 407 12.12 10.58 3.30
N TYR A 408 12.87 9.47 3.28
CA TYR A 408 12.86 8.55 2.14
C TYR A 408 11.51 7.85 1.99
N SER A 409 10.96 7.31 3.08
CA SER A 409 9.64 6.65 3.07
C SER A 409 8.53 7.62 2.61
N PHE A 410 8.59 8.88 3.05
CA PHE A 410 7.65 9.93 2.65
C PHE A 410 7.81 10.34 1.18
N LEU A 411 9.01 10.78 0.77
CA LEU A 411 9.23 11.31 -0.57
C LEU A 411 9.21 10.20 -1.62
N ILE A 412 10.08 9.20 -1.47
CA ILE A 412 10.27 8.16 -2.47
C ILE A 412 9.14 7.11 -2.39
N GLY A 413 8.82 6.64 -1.19
CA GLY A 413 7.79 5.63 -0.98
C GLY A 413 6.37 6.15 -1.25
N ALA A 414 5.91 7.12 -0.48
CA ALA A 414 4.52 7.58 -0.56
C ALA A 414 4.27 8.49 -1.77
N TRP A 415 5.10 9.51 -1.99
CA TRP A 415 4.86 10.49 -3.07
C TRP A 415 5.27 10.01 -4.45
N PHE A 416 6.53 9.67 -4.68
CA PHE A 416 7.01 9.31 -6.01
C PHE A 416 6.51 7.94 -6.47
N ALA A 417 6.64 6.90 -5.63
CA ALA A 417 6.19 5.55 -6.01
C ALA A 417 4.67 5.38 -5.91
N GLY A 418 4.04 5.90 -4.84
CA GLY A 418 2.60 5.82 -4.63
C GLY A 418 1.81 6.86 -5.45
N VAL A 419 1.69 8.07 -4.92
CA VAL A 419 0.74 9.10 -5.37
C VAL A 419 1.00 9.57 -6.81
N ILE A 420 2.25 9.96 -7.11
CA ILE A 420 2.64 10.51 -8.41
C ILE A 420 2.77 9.38 -9.43
N GLY A 421 3.53 8.33 -9.12
CA GLY A 421 3.82 7.24 -10.04
C GLY A 421 2.56 6.56 -10.59
N THR A 422 1.57 6.31 -9.75
CA THR A 422 0.32 5.66 -10.18
C THR A 422 -0.73 6.64 -10.70
N GLY A 423 -0.83 7.84 -10.12
CA GLY A 423 -1.79 8.85 -10.58
C GLY A 423 -1.52 9.27 -12.01
N PHE A 424 -0.24 9.53 -12.35
CA PHE A 424 0.15 10.05 -13.66
C PHE A 424 0.18 9.01 -14.79
N TYR A 425 -0.16 7.75 -14.50
CA TYR A 425 -0.13 6.66 -15.49
C TYR A 425 -0.94 6.97 -16.77
N TYR A 426 -2.00 7.76 -16.65
CA TYR A 426 -2.93 8.09 -17.75
C TYR A 426 -2.46 9.30 -18.57
N PHE A 427 -1.43 9.99 -18.10
CA PHE A 427 -0.87 11.19 -18.73
C PHE A 427 0.52 10.95 -19.34
N TRP A 428 1.22 9.88 -18.94
CA TRP A 428 2.64 9.62 -19.25
C TRP A 428 2.84 8.29 -19.99
#